data_AF-A0A286C7B4-F1
#
_entry.id   AF-A0A286C7B4-F1
#
_cell.length_a   1.000
_cell.length_b   1.000
_cell.length_c   1.000
_cell.angle_alpha   90.00
_cell.angle_beta   90.00
_cell.angle_gamma   90.00
#
_symmetry.space_group_name_H-M   'P 1'
#
loop_
_entity.id
_entity.type
_entity.pdbx_description
1 polymer ?
#
loop_
_entity_poly.entity_id
_entity_poly.type
_entity_poly.pdbx_seq_one_letter_code
_entity_poly.pdbx_strand_id
1 'polypeptide(L)'
;MNNRYMPPDPQDMERPESGLPPVRHAENGISAHDGGNMTAQPVLNAPSIGQQNQGVIDSTSRAKRAAVRLARAGCTIKHIAVGNRNTRVLVENHPLLPIFLEASPIKYTGTETTMAASIEGVQVEWVIRRVP
;
A
#
# COMPACT_ATOMS: atom_id res chain seq x y z
N MET A 1 -11.38 55.70 32.53
CA MET A 1 -12.25 54.51 32.51
C MET A 1 -11.97 53.75 31.23
N ASN A 2 -11.08 52.76 31.27
CA ASN A 2 -10.72 51.94 30.11
C ASN A 2 -10.98 50.47 30.46
N ASN A 3 -12.03 49.89 29.88
CA ASN A 3 -12.28 48.45 29.93
C ASN A 3 -11.18 47.72 29.15
N ARG A 4 -10.32 46.97 29.87
CA ARG A 4 -9.41 46.00 29.24
C ARG A 4 -10.23 44.78 28.85
N TYR A 5 -10.28 44.49 27.56
CA TYR A 5 -10.74 43.21 27.03
C TYR A 5 -9.69 42.15 27.41
N MET A 6 -10.03 41.25 28.33
CA MET A 6 -9.26 40.02 28.54
C MET A 6 -9.78 38.95 27.58
N PRO A 7 -8.93 38.28 26.80
CA PRO A 7 -9.33 37.07 26.10
C PRO A 7 -9.61 35.96 27.13
N PRO A 8 -10.62 35.09 26.92
CA PRO A 8 -10.89 33.97 27.81
C PRO A 8 -9.73 32.96 27.80
N ASP A 9 -9.49 32.34 28.96
CA ASP A 9 -8.52 31.28 29.19
C ASP A 9 -8.78 30.08 28.26
N PRO A 10 -7.77 29.44 27.65
CA PRO A 10 -7.95 28.31 26.73
C PRO A 10 -8.36 26.99 27.41
N GLN A 11 -8.88 27.01 28.64
CA GLN A 11 -9.34 25.81 29.36
C GLN A 11 -10.86 25.59 29.37
N ASP A 12 -11.65 26.50 28.80
CA ASP A 12 -13.11 26.35 28.66
C ASP A 12 -13.57 25.95 27.24
N MET A 13 -12.73 25.22 26.50
CA MET A 13 -13.19 24.45 25.33
C MET A 13 -13.42 23.01 25.73
N GLU A 14 -14.50 22.79 26.49
CA GLU A 14 -15.15 21.49 26.57
C GLU A 14 -15.42 21.00 25.15
N ARG A 15 -14.75 19.91 24.77
CA ARG A 15 -15.09 19.15 23.57
C ARG A 15 -16.59 18.85 23.59
N PRO A 16 -17.35 19.11 22.53
CA PRO A 16 -18.62 18.42 22.37
C PRO A 16 -18.29 16.94 22.17
N GLU A 17 -18.51 16.13 23.21
CA GLU A 17 -18.69 14.69 23.05
C GLU A 17 -19.84 14.51 22.06
N SER A 18 -19.49 14.17 20.82
CA SER A 18 -20.45 13.81 19.80
C SER A 18 -21.23 12.60 20.29
N GLY A 19 -22.44 12.87 20.78
CA GLY A 19 -23.39 11.89 21.27
C GLY A 19 -23.85 10.95 20.16
N LEU A 20 -23.26 9.76 20.13
CA LEU A 20 -23.98 8.58 19.69
C LEU A 20 -24.09 7.64 20.89
N PRO A 21 -25.33 7.34 21.36
CA PRO A 21 -25.51 6.32 22.38
C PRO A 21 -25.00 4.97 21.85
N PRO A 22 -24.47 4.09 22.70
CA PRO A 22 -24.18 2.72 22.30
C PRO A 22 -25.47 2.08 21.79
N VAL A 23 -25.42 1.56 20.57
CA VAL A 23 -26.54 0.82 19.96
C VAL A 23 -26.84 -0.38 20.84
N ARG A 24 -27.90 -0.27 21.65
CA ARG A 24 -28.53 -1.42 22.30
C ARG A 24 -29.18 -2.23 21.19
N HIS A 25 -28.53 -3.30 20.77
CA HIS A 25 -29.20 -4.31 19.95
C HIS A 25 -30.39 -4.81 20.75
N ALA A 26 -31.56 -4.71 20.12
CA ALA A 26 -32.84 -5.11 20.70
C ALA A 26 -32.70 -6.47 21.37
N GLU A 27 -33.00 -6.49 22.66
CA GLU A 27 -33.33 -7.65 23.45
C GLU A 27 -34.46 -8.42 22.76
N ASN A 28 -34.08 -9.38 21.92
CA ASN A 28 -35.01 -10.36 21.39
C ASN A 28 -35.60 -11.12 22.57
N GLY A 29 -36.93 -11.02 22.70
CA GLY A 29 -37.73 -11.66 23.73
C GLY A 29 -37.35 -13.13 23.90
N ILE A 30 -37.06 -13.46 25.15
CA ILE A 30 -36.75 -14.81 25.61
C ILE A 30 -38.08 -15.55 25.71
N SER A 31 -38.48 -16.29 24.67
CA SER A 31 -39.40 -17.40 24.85
C SER A 31 -38.59 -18.60 25.31
N ALA A 32 -38.70 -18.92 26.59
CA ALA A 32 -38.18 -20.12 27.20
C ALA A 32 -38.79 -21.35 26.51
N HIS A 33 -37.96 -22.17 25.87
CA HIS A 33 -38.18 -23.60 25.75
C HIS A 33 -36.84 -24.31 25.59
N ASP A 34 -36.45 -24.93 26.71
CA ASP A 34 -35.94 -26.30 26.84
C ASP A 34 -35.05 -26.90 25.72
N GLY A 35 -33.88 -27.38 26.14
CA GLY A 35 -33.15 -28.43 25.43
C GLY A 35 -31.95 -28.00 24.59
N GLY A 36 -30.75 -28.23 25.12
CA GLY A 36 -29.55 -28.46 24.29
C GLY A 36 -28.55 -27.31 24.26
N ASN A 37 -27.52 -27.43 25.09
CA ASN A 37 -26.29 -26.65 25.01
C ASN A 37 -25.58 -26.93 23.65
N MET A 38 -25.90 -26.15 22.63
CA MET A 38 -25.05 -25.98 21.44
C MET A 38 -24.68 -24.51 21.36
N THR A 39 -23.64 -24.13 22.10
CA THR A 39 -22.93 -22.87 21.86
C THR A 39 -22.25 -22.97 20.50
N ALA A 40 -22.99 -22.66 19.43
CA ALA A 40 -22.42 -22.42 18.12
C ALA A 40 -21.54 -21.16 18.23
N GLN A 41 -20.26 -21.37 18.50
CA GLN A 41 -19.29 -20.28 18.42
C GLN A 41 -19.32 -19.74 17.00
N PRO A 42 -19.45 -18.40 16.80
CA PRO A 42 -19.26 -17.83 15.48
C PRO A 42 -17.84 -18.20 15.05
N VAL A 43 -17.73 -18.92 13.93
CA VAL A 43 -16.44 -19.26 13.35
C VAL A 43 -15.79 -17.95 12.89
N LEU A 44 -15.04 -17.32 13.78
CA LEU A 44 -14.28 -16.07 13.55
C LEU A 44 -13.10 -16.26 12.58
N ASN A 45 -12.92 -17.49 12.05
CA ASN A 45 -11.83 -17.84 11.16
C ASN A 45 -12.23 -17.86 9.67
N ALA A 46 -13.30 -17.15 9.28
CA ALA A 46 -13.50 -16.87 7.87
C ALA A 46 -12.41 -15.88 7.42
N PRO A 47 -11.47 -16.27 6.53
CA PRO A 47 -10.44 -15.35 6.07
C PRO A 47 -11.12 -14.14 5.42
N SER A 48 -10.79 -12.95 5.92
CA SER A 48 -11.28 -11.71 5.32
C SER A 48 -10.80 -11.67 3.86
N ILE A 49 -11.67 -11.27 2.93
CA ILE A 49 -11.35 -11.07 1.50
C ILE A 49 -10.10 -10.17 1.35
N GLY A 50 -9.85 -9.28 2.30
CA GLY A 50 -8.65 -8.44 2.34
C GLY A 50 -7.34 -9.22 2.60
N GLN A 51 -7.35 -10.24 3.45
CA GLN A 51 -6.14 -11.01 3.80
C GLN A 51 -5.55 -11.75 2.59
N GLN A 52 -6.40 -12.26 1.70
CA GLN A 52 -5.94 -12.95 0.49
C GLN A 52 -5.28 -12.01 -0.52
N ASN A 53 -5.64 -10.72 -0.49
CA ASN A 53 -5.15 -9.72 -1.43
C ASN A 53 -4.00 -8.85 -0.87
N GLN A 54 -3.64 -9.04 0.39
CA GLN A 54 -2.62 -8.23 1.06
C GLN A 54 -1.28 -8.22 0.29
N GLY A 55 -0.86 -9.37 -0.23
CA GLY A 55 0.36 -9.49 -1.05
C GLY A 55 0.34 -8.63 -2.33
N VAL A 56 -0.82 -8.52 -2.99
CA VAL A 56 -0.99 -7.66 -4.18
C VAL A 56 -0.94 -6.19 -3.79
N ILE A 57 -1.59 -5.81 -2.67
CA ILE A 57 -1.65 -4.43 -2.18
C ILE A 57 -0.24 -3.94 -1.81
N ASP A 58 0.53 -4.75 -1.08
CA ASP A 58 1.88 -4.41 -0.66
C ASP A 58 2.84 -4.31 -1.86
N SER A 59 2.68 -5.22 -2.81
CA SER A 59 3.44 -5.24 -4.06
C SER A 59 3.13 -4.02 -4.94
N THR A 60 1.86 -3.63 -5.04
CA THR A 60 1.43 -2.41 -5.74
C THR A 60 2.02 -1.16 -5.07
N SER A 61 2.01 -1.12 -3.74
CA SER A 61 2.54 0.00 -2.97
C SER A 61 4.05 0.16 -3.16
N ARG A 62 4.80 -0.94 -3.15
CA ARG A 62 6.24 -0.96 -3.47
C ARG A 62 6.51 -0.52 -4.91
N ALA A 63 5.74 -1.04 -5.88
CA ALA A 63 5.87 -0.66 -7.29
C ALA A 63 5.71 0.85 -7.48
N LYS A 64 4.69 1.43 -6.84
CA LYS A 64 4.40 2.88 -6.90
C LYS A 64 5.55 3.70 -6.31
N ARG A 65 6.08 3.32 -5.15
CA ARG A 65 7.22 4.02 -4.53
C ARG A 65 8.46 3.96 -5.41
N ALA A 66 8.79 2.80 -5.95
CA ALA A 66 9.90 2.63 -6.87
C ALA A 66 9.72 3.49 -8.13
N ALA A 67 8.55 3.45 -8.76
CA ALA A 67 8.23 4.24 -9.95
C ALA A 67 8.36 5.75 -9.69
N VAL A 68 7.87 6.25 -8.55
CA VAL A 68 8.00 7.67 -8.18
C VAL A 68 9.47 8.06 -7.99
N ARG A 69 10.29 7.22 -7.36
CA ARG A 69 11.73 7.48 -7.20
C ARG A 69 12.45 7.53 -8.54
N LEU A 70 12.17 6.57 -9.42
CA LEU A 70 12.73 6.52 -10.77
C LEU A 70 12.32 7.75 -11.59
N ALA A 71 11.04 8.15 -11.54
CA ALA A 71 10.56 9.34 -12.21
C ALA A 71 11.24 10.62 -11.69
N ARG A 72 11.44 10.73 -10.36
CA ARG A 72 12.20 11.85 -9.76
C ARG A 72 13.67 11.87 -10.18
N ALA A 73 14.25 10.71 -10.48
CA ALA A 73 15.59 10.58 -11.03
C ALA A 73 15.67 10.84 -12.55
N GLY A 74 14.56 11.26 -13.18
CA GLY A 74 14.50 11.58 -14.62
C GLY A 74 14.22 10.38 -15.53
N CYS A 75 13.88 9.22 -14.98
CA CYS A 75 13.58 8.03 -15.78
C CYS A 75 12.13 8.02 -16.26
N THR A 76 11.91 7.67 -17.53
CA THR A 76 10.56 7.46 -18.08
C THR A 76 10.08 6.05 -17.77
N ILE A 77 8.95 5.93 -17.07
CA ILE A 77 8.31 4.64 -16.79
C ILE A 77 7.52 4.19 -18.02
N LYS A 78 7.77 2.98 -18.52
CA LYS A 78 7.05 2.40 -19.67
C LYS A 78 5.89 1.52 -19.23
N HIS A 79 6.11 0.67 -18.22
CA HIS A 79 5.11 -0.29 -17.79
C HIS A 79 5.38 -0.76 -16.36
N ILE A 80 4.32 -1.08 -15.62
CA ILE A 80 4.43 -1.68 -14.28
C ILE A 80 3.63 -2.97 -14.29
N ALA A 81 4.30 -4.10 -14.06
CA ALA A 81 3.70 -5.40 -13.89
C ALA A 81 3.69 -5.74 -12.40
N VAL A 82 2.50 -5.82 -11.80
CA VAL A 82 2.35 -6.21 -10.39
C VAL A 82 1.89 -7.66 -10.33
N GLY A 83 2.71 -8.51 -9.71
CA GLY A 83 2.36 -9.89 -9.41
C GLY A 83 2.70 -10.21 -7.96
N ASN A 84 2.09 -11.28 -7.42
CA ASN A 84 2.28 -11.69 -6.02
C ASN A 84 3.73 -12.03 -5.65
N ARG A 85 4.55 -12.46 -6.62
CA ARG A 85 5.95 -12.85 -6.39
C ARG A 85 6.93 -11.87 -7.02
N ASN A 86 6.66 -11.45 -8.25
CA ASN A 86 7.56 -10.63 -9.04
C ASN A 86 6.85 -9.35 -9.46
N THR A 87 7.10 -8.29 -8.71
CA THR A 87 6.72 -6.94 -9.13
C THR A 87 7.84 -6.38 -9.98
N ARG A 88 7.48 -5.86 -11.16
CA ARG A 88 8.43 -5.37 -12.14
C ARG A 88 8.05 -4.00 -12.69
N VAL A 89 9.02 -3.12 -12.82
CA VAL A 89 8.90 -1.81 -13.47
C VAL A 89 9.82 -1.79 -14.69
N LEU A 90 9.23 -1.60 -15.87
CA LEU A 90 9.97 -1.37 -17.11
C LEU A 90 10.18 0.12 -17.28
N VAL A 91 11.43 0.52 -17.49
CA VAL A 91 11.80 1.92 -17.75
C VAL A 91 12.46 2.07 -19.11
N GLU A 92 12.38 3.27 -19.65
CA GLU A 92 13.21 3.66 -20.78
C GLU A 92 14.68 3.59 -20.42
N ASN A 93 15.53 3.20 -21.39
CA ASN A 93 16.96 3.30 -21.20
C ASN A 93 17.34 4.77 -20.98
N HIS A 94 17.96 5.04 -19.85
CA HIS A 94 18.42 6.35 -19.44
C HIS A 94 19.91 6.26 -19.09
N PRO A 95 20.76 7.21 -19.52
CA PRO A 95 22.22 7.09 -19.42
C PRO A 95 22.73 6.81 -18.00
N LEU A 96 22.02 7.31 -17.00
CA LEU A 96 22.44 7.24 -15.60
C LEU A 96 21.87 6.03 -14.82
N LEU A 97 20.93 5.27 -15.41
CA LEU A 97 20.32 4.11 -14.73
C LEU A 97 21.34 3.06 -14.24
N PRO A 98 22.36 2.68 -15.01
CA PRO A 98 23.33 1.68 -14.56
C PRO A 98 24.15 2.13 -13.35
N ILE A 99 24.40 3.43 -13.23
CA ILE A 99 25.25 4.01 -12.17
C ILE A 99 24.49 4.06 -10.85
N PHE A 100 23.19 4.38 -10.89
CA PHE A 100 22.40 4.53 -9.67
C PHE A 100 21.88 3.22 -9.10
N LEU A 101 21.78 2.15 -9.91
CA LEU A 101 20.97 0.99 -9.57
C LEU A 101 21.73 -0.33 -9.42
N GLU A 102 23.07 -0.34 -9.34
CA GLU A 102 23.86 -1.59 -9.23
C GLU A 102 23.38 -2.67 -10.22
N ALA A 103 23.16 -2.25 -11.46
CA ALA A 103 22.43 -3.03 -12.45
C ALA A 103 23.20 -4.27 -12.91
N SER A 104 22.51 -5.38 -13.08
CA SER A 104 23.05 -6.62 -13.65
C SER A 104 22.36 -6.97 -14.96
N PRO A 105 23.10 -7.45 -15.97
CA PRO A 105 22.50 -7.96 -17.20
C PRO A 105 21.76 -9.27 -16.93
N ILE A 106 20.52 -9.39 -17.41
CA ILE A 106 19.68 -10.58 -17.22
C ILE A 106 19.34 -11.32 -18.52
N LYS A 107 19.48 -10.64 -19.67
CA LYS A 107 19.24 -11.25 -20.98
C LYS A 107 20.12 -10.60 -22.04
N TYR A 108 20.67 -11.43 -22.92
CA TYR A 108 21.42 -10.99 -24.07
C TYR A 108 20.72 -11.43 -25.34
N THR A 109 20.57 -10.50 -26.26
CA THR A 109 20.24 -10.72 -27.66
C THR A 109 21.38 -10.13 -28.49
N GLY A 110 21.55 -10.56 -29.74
CA GLY A 110 22.71 -10.14 -30.55
C GLY A 110 22.95 -8.62 -30.56
N THR A 111 21.86 -7.83 -30.55
CA THR A 111 21.92 -6.36 -30.59
C THR A 111 21.46 -5.67 -29.30
N GLU A 112 20.87 -6.38 -28.35
CA GLU A 112 20.29 -5.78 -27.14
C GLU A 112 20.66 -6.54 -25.87
N THR A 113 20.94 -5.81 -24.79
CA THR A 113 21.14 -6.36 -23.45
C THR A 113 20.06 -5.84 -22.53
N THR A 114 19.26 -6.73 -21.94
CA THR A 114 18.32 -6.37 -20.87
C THR A 114 19.08 -6.30 -19.56
N MET A 115 19.03 -5.15 -18.93
CA MET A 115 19.57 -4.89 -17.59
C MET A 115 18.44 -4.97 -16.57
N ALA A 116 18.77 -5.41 -15.36
CA ALA A 116 17.86 -5.38 -14.24
C ALA A 116 18.55 -4.90 -12.96
N ALA A 117 17.77 -4.29 -12.08
CA ALA A 117 18.16 -3.90 -10.73
C ALA A 117 17.02 -4.16 -9.75
N SER A 118 17.31 -4.15 -8.45
CA SER A 118 16.30 -4.30 -7.41
C SER A 118 16.17 -3.02 -6.59
N ILE A 119 14.96 -2.49 -6.48
CA ILE A 119 14.63 -1.32 -5.64
C ILE A 119 13.48 -1.71 -4.73
N GLU A 120 13.69 -1.72 -3.40
CA GLU A 120 12.64 -2.09 -2.43
C GLU A 120 11.97 -3.45 -2.71
N GLY A 121 12.69 -4.41 -3.30
CA GLY A 121 12.14 -5.70 -3.70
C GLY A 121 11.30 -5.66 -4.98
N VAL A 122 11.40 -4.59 -5.77
CA VAL A 122 10.82 -4.44 -7.10
C VAL A 122 11.93 -4.55 -8.15
N GLN A 123 11.74 -5.42 -9.14
CA GLN A 123 12.66 -5.56 -10.26
C GLN A 123 12.47 -4.41 -11.24
N VAL A 124 13.52 -3.65 -11.51
CA VAL A 124 13.53 -2.58 -12.51
C VAL A 124 14.29 -3.09 -13.72
N GLU A 125 13.68 -3.05 -14.91
CA GLU A 125 14.34 -3.50 -16.15
C GLU A 125 14.37 -2.40 -17.22
N TRP A 126 15.45 -2.40 -18.00
CA TRP A 126 15.58 -1.61 -19.22
C TRP A 126 16.43 -2.35 -20.24
N VAL A 127 16.35 -1.91 -21.50
CA VAL A 127 17.08 -2.52 -22.61
C VAL A 127 18.12 -1.55 -23.14
N ILE A 128 19.38 -1.96 -23.13
CA ILE A 128 20.48 -1.25 -23.77
C ILE A 128 20.69 -1.84 -25.16
N ARG A 129 20.55 -1.01 -26.19
CA ARG A 129 20.92 -1.39 -27.56
C ARG A 129 22.41 -1.18 -27.76
N ARG A 130 23.10 -2.19 -28.26
CA ARG A 130 24.49 -2.05 -28.72
C ARG A 130 24.43 -1.49 -30.13
N VAL A 131 24.98 -0.30 -30.31
CA VAL A 131 25.21 0.22 -31.66
C VAL A 131 26.37 -0.59 -32.27
N PRO A 132 26.22 -1.15 -33.47
CA PRO A 132 27.28 -1.89 -34.15
C PRO A 132 28.48 -0.99 -34.47
#